data_AF-Q6CYV9-F1
#
_entry.id   AF-Q6CYV9-F1
#
_cell.length_a   1.000
_cell.length_b   1.000
_cell.length_c   1.000
_cell.angle_alpha   90.00
_cell.angle_beta   90.00
_cell.angle_gamma   90.00
#
_symmetry.space_group_name_H-M   'P 1'
#
loop_
_entity.id
_entity.type
_entity.pdbx_description
1 polymer ?
#
loop_
_entity_poly.entity_id
_entity_poly.type
_entity_poly.pdbx_seq_one_letter_code
_entity_poly.pdbx_strand_id
1 'polypeptide(L)'
;MMLTSKCKTFIRWFSICVVSFFYLISIALFSFGHVQDKERMVFLSDKTVPVEYHFAILADMRESMDSMYSAVLIGFPICMSLILIIFKKVR
;
A
#
# COMPACT_ATOMS: atom_id res chain seq x y z
N MET A 1 -20.79 -8.72 29.71
CA MET A 1 -20.58 -7.27 29.88
C MET A 1 -21.03 -6.59 28.59
N MET A 2 -22.15 -5.87 28.63
CA MET A 2 -22.73 -5.23 27.44
C MET A 2 -22.00 -3.90 27.20
N LEU A 3 -21.25 -3.80 26.10
CA LEU A 3 -20.57 -2.58 25.70
C LEU A 3 -21.60 -1.46 25.53
N THR A 4 -21.41 -0.36 26.27
CA THR A 4 -22.21 0.86 26.13
C THR A 4 -22.18 1.37 24.69
N SER A 5 -23.26 2.01 24.22
CA SER A 5 -23.41 2.47 22.82
C SER A 5 -22.24 3.34 22.36
N LYS A 6 -21.70 4.17 23.26
CA LYS A 6 -20.51 5.01 23.02
C LYS A 6 -19.25 4.20 22.74
N CYS A 7 -19.06 3.11 23.47
CA CYS A 7 -17.88 2.25 23.30
C CYS A 7 -17.98 1.41 22.03
N LYS A 8 -19.18 0.95 21.65
CA LYS A 8 -19.42 0.31 20.34
C LYS A 8 -19.06 1.25 19.18
N THR A 9 -19.50 2.51 19.25
CA THR A 9 -19.17 3.52 18.24
C THR A 9 -17.66 3.75 18.18
N PHE A 10 -16.99 3.92 19.32
CA PHE A 10 -15.54 4.11 19.36
C PHE A 10 -14.78 2.93 18.74
N ILE A 11 -15.14 1.69 19.07
CA ILE A 11 -14.51 0.49 18.49
C ILE A 11 -14.71 0.47 16.97
N ARG A 12 -15.89 0.84 16.46
CA ARG A 12 -16.16 0.85 15.02
C ARG A 12 -15.26 1.85 14.29
N TRP A 13 -15.18 3.08 14.78
CA TRP A 13 -14.34 4.12 14.16
C TRP A 13 -12.85 3.81 14.32
N PHE A 14 -12.41 3.35 15.49
CA PHE A 14 -11.04 2.96 15.73
C PHE A 14 -10.61 1.82 14.81
N SER A 15 -11.41 0.77 14.67
CA SER A 15 -11.09 -0.34 13.77
C SER A 15 -11.06 0.09 12.29
N ILE A 16 -11.93 1.00 11.86
CA ILE A 16 -11.87 1.56 10.49
C ILE A 16 -10.56 2.34 10.29
N CYS A 17 -10.20 3.22 11.24
CA CYS A 17 -8.95 3.96 11.18
C CYS A 17 -7.73 3.03 11.12
N VAL A 18 -7.71 1.97 11.91
CA VAL A 18 -6.63 0.98 11.92
C VAL A 18 -6.53 0.25 10.58
N VAL A 19 -7.65 -0.21 10.01
CA VAL A 19 -7.66 -0.89 8.69
C VAL A 19 -7.16 0.05 7.59
N SER A 20 -7.61 1.31 7.58
CA SER A 20 -7.14 2.32 6.63
C SER A 20 -5.66 2.62 6.79
N PHE A 21 -5.17 2.70 8.03
CA PHE A 21 -3.76 2.95 8.33
C PHE A 21 -2.87 1.81 7.82
N PHE A 22 -3.25 0.56 8.07
CA PHE A 22 -2.52 -0.59 7.54
C PHE A 22 -2.55 -0.64 6.02
N TYR A 23 -3.68 -0.33 5.39
CA TYR A 23 -3.78 -0.26 3.93
C TYR A 23 -2.80 0.77 3.33
N LEU A 24 -2.76 1.99 3.90
CA LEU A 24 -1.85 3.04 3.45
C LEU A 24 -0.38 2.68 3.69
N ILE A 25 -0.06 2.09 4.84
CA ILE A 25 1.30 1.60 5.14
C ILE A 25 1.72 0.50 4.17
N SER A 26 0.83 -0.45 3.88
CA SER A 26 1.14 -1.54 2.94
C SER A 26 1.45 -0.98 1.56
N ILE A 27 0.69 -0.01 1.06
CA ILE A 27 0.98 0.67 -0.20
C ILE A 27 2.33 1.40 -0.14
N ALA A 28 2.57 2.16 0.94
CA ALA A 28 3.81 2.90 1.09
C ALA A 28 5.04 1.96 1.13
N LEU A 29 5.00 0.90 1.93
CA LEU A 29 6.09 -0.09 2.00
C LEU A 29 6.35 -0.74 0.64
N PHE A 30 5.29 -1.01 -0.12
CA PHE A 30 5.41 -1.63 -1.43
C PHE A 30 5.99 -0.66 -2.47
N SER A 31 5.58 0.60 -2.45
CA SER A 31 6.17 1.66 -3.29
C SER A 31 7.62 1.98 -2.91
N PHE A 32 7.94 2.12 -1.62
CA PHE A 32 9.28 2.51 -1.15
C PHE A 32 10.29 1.35 -1.17
N GLY A 33 9.84 0.10 -0.96
CA GLY A 33 10.72 -1.07 -1.05
C GLY A 33 11.33 -1.22 -2.46
N HIS A 34 10.56 -0.93 -3.51
CA HIS A 34 11.07 -0.91 -4.88
C HIS A 34 12.05 0.23 -5.18
N VAL A 35 11.93 1.36 -4.49
CA VAL A 35 12.82 2.53 -4.68
C VAL A 35 14.19 2.28 -4.04
N GLN A 36 14.23 1.65 -2.86
CA GLN A 36 15.46 1.50 -2.09
C GLN A 36 16.44 0.45 -2.68
N ASP A 37 15.92 -0.60 -3.33
CA ASP A 37 16.77 -1.60 -3.99
C ASP A 37 17.41 -1.09 -5.29
N LYS A 38 16.87 -0.01 -5.88
CA LYS A 38 17.28 0.46 -7.22
C LYS A 38 18.04 1.78 -7.21
N GLU A 39 18.01 2.54 -6.12
CA GLU A 39 18.91 3.69 -5.92
C GLU A 39 20.40 3.31 -5.93
N ARG A 40 20.76 2.04 -5.68
CA ARG A 40 22.15 1.56 -5.86
C ARG A 40 22.64 1.59 -7.32
N MET A 41 21.75 1.75 -8.30
CA MET A 41 22.14 1.82 -9.71
C MET A 41 22.50 3.23 -10.18
N VAL A 42 22.40 4.27 -9.34
CA VAL A 42 22.54 5.68 -9.73
C VAL A 42 23.82 6.33 -9.19
N PHE A 43 24.97 5.70 -9.44
CA PHE A 43 26.27 6.38 -9.40
C PHE A 43 26.93 6.28 -10.78
N LEU A 44 26.30 6.84 -11.81
CA LEU A 44 26.93 7.06 -13.10
C LEU A 44 27.26 8.54 -13.26
N SER A 45 28.50 8.85 -12.90
CA SER A 45 29.17 10.15 -12.97
C SER A 45 29.51 10.59 -14.40
N ASP A 46 28.81 10.10 -15.44
CA ASP A 46 29.23 10.31 -16.83
C ASP A 46 28.16 10.93 -17.73
N LYS A 47 28.61 11.88 -18.55
CA LYS A 47 27.81 12.96 -19.17
C LYS A 47 26.86 12.54 -20.30
N THR A 48 26.79 11.24 -20.62
CA THR A 48 25.96 10.69 -21.70
C THR A 48 25.28 9.41 -21.24
N VAL A 49 23.97 9.52 -20.99
CA VAL A 49 23.10 8.40 -20.62
C VAL A 49 22.67 7.69 -21.91
N PRO A 50 22.96 6.38 -22.08
CA PRO A 50 22.55 5.64 -23.27
C PRO A 50 21.04 5.44 -23.31
N VAL A 51 20.46 5.35 -24.52
CA VAL A 51 19.01 5.18 -24.73
C VAL A 51 18.47 3.91 -24.05
N GLU A 52 19.28 2.86 -23.98
CA GLU A 52 18.96 1.61 -23.28
C GLU A 52 18.70 1.82 -21.78
N TYR A 53 19.36 2.79 -21.16
CA TYR A 53 19.13 3.14 -19.75
C TYR A 53 17.75 3.78 -19.56
N HIS A 54 17.30 4.60 -20.50
CA HIS A 54 15.94 5.15 -20.47
C HIS A 54 14.88 4.05 -20.62
N PHE A 55 15.11 3.07 -21.50
CA PHE A 55 14.24 1.90 -21.62
C PHE A 55 14.25 1.02 -20.37
N ALA A 56 15.42 0.84 -19.74
CA ALA A 56 15.53 0.11 -18.49
C ALA A 56 14.71 0.79 -17.37
N ILE A 57 14.81 2.13 -17.22
CA ILE A 57 13.99 2.88 -16.26
C ILE A 57 12.50 2.73 -16.56
N LEU A 58 12.08 2.79 -17.82
CA LEU A 58 10.67 2.64 -18.18
C LEU A 58 10.13 1.25 -17.89
N ALA A 59 10.92 0.20 -18.17
CA ALA A 59 10.57 -1.18 -17.81
C ALA A 59 10.45 -1.33 -16.29
N ASP A 60 11.37 -0.70 -15.56
CA ASP A 60 11.41 -0.70 -14.11
C ASP A 60 10.19 -0.02 -13.46
N MET A 61 9.85 1.17 -13.98
CA MET A 61 8.65 1.90 -13.61
C MET A 61 7.41 1.05 -13.90
N ARG A 62 7.33 0.42 -15.08
CA ARG A 62 6.20 -0.42 -15.44
C ARG A 62 6.03 -1.61 -14.50
N GLU A 63 7.12 -2.28 -14.12
CA GLU A 63 7.09 -3.39 -13.16
C GLU A 63 6.66 -2.93 -11.76
N SER A 64 7.18 -1.78 -11.30
CA SER A 64 6.75 -1.20 -10.02
C SER A 64 5.26 -0.84 -10.00
N MET A 65 4.74 -0.31 -11.11
CA MET A 65 3.32 0.01 -11.24
C MET A 65 2.46 -1.25 -11.27
N ASP A 66 2.85 -2.28 -12.02
CA ASP A 66 2.09 -3.53 -12.13
C ASP A 66 1.99 -4.24 -10.77
N SER A 67 3.10 -4.27 -10.06
CA SER A 67 3.19 -4.80 -8.71
C SER A 67 2.29 -4.00 -7.73
N MET A 68 2.30 -2.66 -7.81
CA MET A 68 1.41 -1.80 -7.03
C MET A 68 -0.07 -2.05 -7.36
N TYR A 69 -0.42 -2.21 -8.64
CA TYR A 69 -1.78 -2.54 -9.07
C TYR A 69 -2.24 -3.86 -8.48
N SER A 70 -1.41 -4.90 -8.51
CA SER A 70 -1.71 -6.19 -7.90
C SER A 70 -1.96 -6.09 -6.40
N ALA A 71 -1.10 -5.36 -5.68
CA ALA A 71 -1.26 -5.13 -4.24
C ALA A 71 -2.56 -4.39 -3.90
N VAL A 72 -2.94 -3.37 -4.69
CA VAL A 72 -4.20 -2.63 -4.51
C VAL A 72 -5.41 -3.52 -4.80
N LEU A 73 -5.37 -4.30 -5.89
CA LEU A 73 -6.46 -5.19 -6.29
C LEU A 73 -6.75 -6.29 -5.25
N ILE A 74 -5.71 -6.77 -4.56
CA ILE A 74 -5.86 -7.77 -3.49
C ILE A 74 -6.18 -7.11 -2.14
N GLY A 75 -5.52 -6.00 -1.83
CA GLY A 75 -5.69 -5.29 -0.55
C GLY A 75 -7.10 -4.70 -0.38
N PHE A 76 -7.67 -4.14 -1.45
CA PHE A 76 -9.00 -3.53 -1.42
C PHE A 76 -10.12 -4.49 -0.95
N PRO A 77 -10.34 -5.67 -1.56
CA PRO A 77 -11.40 -6.58 -1.12
C PRO A 77 -11.17 -7.12 0.30
N ILE A 78 -9.91 -7.28 0.73
CA ILE A 78 -9.57 -7.70 2.10
C ILE A 78 -9.99 -6.61 3.10
N CYS A 79 -9.59 -5.36 2.86
CA CYS A 79 -9.97 -4.23 3.71
C CYS A 79 -11.49 -4.03 3.76
N MET A 80 -12.17 -4.12 2.61
CA MET A 80 -13.63 -4.04 2.54
C MET A 80 -14.31 -5.15 3.34
N SER A 81 -13.83 -6.39 3.24
CA SER A 81 -14.37 -7.52 4.00
C SER A 81 -14.19 -7.33 5.51
N LEU A 82 -13.01 -6.85 5.94
CA LEU A 82 -12.73 -6.53 7.35
C LEU A 82 -13.68 -5.46 7.89
N ILE A 83 -13.91 -4.39 7.13
CA ILE A 83 -14.86 -3.33 7.50
C ILE A 83 -16.27 -3.92 7.66
N LEU A 84 -16.74 -4.72 6.71
CA LEU A 84 -18.06 -5.37 6.81
C LEU A 84 -18.18 -6.28 8.04
N ILE A 85 -17.12 -7.02 8.38
CA ILE A 85 -17.07 -7.86 9.60
C ILE A 85 -17.15 -6.99 10.86
N ILE A 86 -16.43 -5.87 10.91
CA ILE A 86 -16.48 -4.91 12.04
C ILE A 86 -17.92 -4.41 12.21
N PHE A 87 -18.58 -3.99 11.13
CA PHE A 87 -19.97 -3.53 11.18
C PHE A 87 -20.94 -4.64 11.61
N LYS A 88 -20.71 -5.89 11.19
CA LYS A 88 -21.53 -7.04 11.59
C LYS A 88 -21.37 -7.39 13.07
N LYS A 89 -20.14 -7.33 13.59
CA LYS A 89 -19.79 -7.77 14.96
C LYS A 89 -20.09 -6.70 16.01
N VAL A 90 -20.07 -5.43 15.64
CA VAL A 90 -20.33 -4.28 16.52
C VAL A 90 -21.80 -3.81 16.42
N ARG A 91 -22.73 -4.75 16.19
CA ARG A 91 -24.18 -4.49 16.26
C ARG A 91 -24.63 -4.37 17.72
#